data_AF-A0AAQ4F4E5-F1
#
_entry.id   AF-A0AAQ4F4E5-F1
#
_cell.length_a   1.000
_cell.length_b   1.000
_cell.length_c   1.000
_cell.angle_alpha   90.00
_cell.angle_beta   90.00
_cell.angle_gamma   90.00
#
_symmetry.space_group_name_H-M   'P 1'
#
loop_
_entity.id
_entity.type
_entity.pdbx_description
1 polymer ?
#
loop_
_entity_poly.entity_id
_entity_poly.type
_entity_poly.pdbx_seq_one_letter_code
_entity_poly.pdbx_strand_id
1 'polypeptide(L)'
;KHARHREQEEQEYIELPGVKGVPVSFLVFVVVVLVVVFGFFTTLVVKFFKDAMLAKKAQAHNCSSGYCLTYGRFLVEGVRDDVHPCDDFYQHVCGKWDANRAVSFVEYARERFSRAVVRAARATEVPRTAQTPAQKAAQFFKSCDDVLERDQMGEAKKILNEGTRD
;
A
#
# COMPACT_ATOMS: atom_id res chain seq x y z
N LYS A 1 -20.18 -3.70 -92.15
CA LYS A 1 -21.19 -2.97 -91.35
C LYS A 1 -20.79 -3.10 -89.87
N HIS A 2 -20.28 -2.00 -89.31
CA HIS A 2 -20.11 -1.71 -87.88
C HIS A 2 -21.43 -1.89 -87.09
N ALA A 3 -21.55 -2.02 -85.77
CA ALA A 3 -20.65 -2.01 -84.62
C ALA A 3 -21.44 -2.45 -83.36
N ARG A 4 -20.73 -3.14 -82.45
CA ARG A 4 -20.69 -3.00 -80.97
C ARG A 4 -21.95 -3.15 -80.12
N HIS A 5 -21.85 -4.15 -79.24
CA HIS A 5 -22.36 -4.20 -77.86
C HIS A 5 -22.19 -2.87 -77.08
N ARG A 6 -23.24 -2.49 -76.35
CA ARG A 6 -23.26 -1.72 -75.08
C ARG A 6 -24.60 -2.10 -74.41
N GLU A 7 -24.64 -3.00 -73.44
CA GLU A 7 -24.45 -2.70 -72.00
C GLU A 7 -25.17 -1.41 -71.58
N GLN A 8 -26.43 -1.59 -71.14
CA GLN A 8 -27.18 -0.62 -70.34
C GLN A 8 -27.17 -1.15 -68.90
N GLU A 9 -26.22 -0.69 -68.09
CA GLU A 9 -26.39 -0.63 -66.64
C GLU A 9 -26.99 0.73 -66.32
N GLU A 10 -28.29 0.77 -66.03
CA GLU A 10 -28.90 1.93 -65.38
C GLU A 10 -28.39 2.02 -63.94
N GLN A 11 -27.39 2.88 -63.71
CA GLN A 11 -27.06 3.33 -62.36
C GLN A 11 -28.09 4.40 -61.95
N GLU A 12 -29.05 3.98 -61.14
CA GLU A 12 -30.05 4.85 -60.49
C GLU A 12 -29.33 5.94 -59.67
N TYR A 13 -29.58 7.20 -60.03
CA TYR A 13 -28.95 8.38 -59.43
C TYR A 13 -30.00 9.22 -58.71
N ILE A 14 -29.69 9.68 -57.50
CA ILE A 14 -30.58 10.56 -56.73
C ILE A 14 -30.19 12.02 -57.06
N GLU A 15 -31.06 12.75 -57.76
CA GLU A 15 -30.86 14.19 -58.03
C GLU A 15 -31.26 15.04 -56.81
N LEU A 16 -30.27 15.59 -56.10
CA LEU A 16 -30.44 16.67 -55.13
C LEU A 16 -30.20 18.03 -55.84
N PRO A 17 -31.04 19.07 -55.62
CA PRO A 17 -30.92 20.33 -56.33
C PRO A 17 -29.64 21.07 -55.93
N GLY A 18 -28.71 21.24 -56.88
CA GLY A 18 -27.54 22.13 -56.76
C GLY A 18 -26.17 21.46 -56.69
N VAL A 19 -26.07 20.13 -56.73
CA VAL A 19 -24.78 19.41 -56.70
C VAL A 19 -24.63 18.57 -57.97
N LYS A 20 -23.57 18.82 -58.76
CA LYS A 20 -23.26 17.98 -59.94
C LYS A 20 -23.02 16.55 -59.48
N GLY A 21 -23.67 15.61 -60.17
CA GLY A 21 -23.99 14.29 -59.66
C GLY A 21 -22.85 13.59 -58.93
N VAL A 22 -23.11 13.13 -57.71
CA VAL A 22 -22.26 12.22 -56.92
C VAL A 22 -22.81 10.78 -56.97
N PRO A 23 -22.02 9.77 -57.36
CA PRO A 23 -22.55 8.43 -57.57
C PRO A 23 -23.06 7.86 -56.25
N VAL A 24 -24.20 7.17 -56.27
CA VAL A 24 -24.82 6.60 -55.06
C VAL A 24 -23.83 5.71 -54.29
N SER A 25 -22.94 5.00 -55.01
CA SER A 25 -21.83 4.23 -54.44
C SER A 25 -20.88 5.08 -53.57
N PHE A 26 -20.59 6.32 -53.96
CA PHE A 26 -19.76 7.23 -53.18
C PHE A 26 -20.48 7.71 -51.91
N LEU A 27 -21.79 7.98 -51.98
CA LEU A 27 -22.58 8.32 -50.78
C LEU A 27 -22.62 7.15 -49.79
N VAL A 28 -22.81 5.92 -50.29
CA VAL A 28 -22.78 4.71 -49.46
C VAL A 28 -21.41 4.53 -48.81
N PHE A 29 -20.31 4.73 -49.55
CA PHE A 29 -18.96 4.66 -49.01
C PHE A 29 -18.71 5.68 -47.90
N VAL A 30 -19.14 6.93 -48.09
CA VAL A 30 -19.00 7.99 -47.07
C VAL A 30 -19.78 7.64 -45.81
N VAL A 31 -21.02 7.14 -45.93
CA VAL A 31 -21.82 6.73 -44.77
C VAL A 31 -21.16 5.57 -44.02
N VAL A 32 -20.63 4.56 -44.72
CA VAL A 32 -19.92 3.43 -44.10
C VAL A 32 -18.69 3.92 -43.34
N VAL A 33 -17.90 4.81 -43.94
CA VAL A 33 -16.72 5.39 -43.28
C VAL A 33 -17.13 6.17 -42.02
N LEU A 34 -18.20 6.97 -42.08
CA LEU A 34 -18.70 7.70 -40.90
C LEU A 34 -19.14 6.77 -39.78
N VAL A 35 -19.82 5.66 -40.10
CA VAL A 35 -20.23 4.66 -39.10
C VAL A 35 -19.02 3.98 -38.46
N VAL A 36 -18.01 3.62 -39.24
CA VAL A 36 -16.77 3.01 -38.72
C VAL A 36 -16.00 3.98 -37.83
N VAL A 37 -15.87 5.24 -38.26
CA VAL A 37 -15.21 6.29 -37.48
C VAL A 37 -15.96 6.55 -36.18
N PHE A 38 -17.28 6.70 -36.22
CA PHE A 38 -18.10 6.90 -35.03
C PHE A 38 -18.05 5.70 -34.08
N GLY A 39 -18.08 4.48 -34.62
CA GLY A 39 -17.87 3.25 -33.85
C GLY A 39 -16.52 3.25 -33.15
N PHE A 40 -15.44 3.57 -33.85
CA PHE A 40 -14.11 3.66 -33.26
C PHE A 40 -14.04 4.73 -32.16
N PHE A 41 -14.55 5.94 -32.42
CA PHE A 41 -14.58 7.02 -31.43
C PHE A 41 -15.39 6.64 -30.18
N THR A 42 -16.56 6.03 -30.33
CA THR A 42 -17.36 5.58 -29.18
C THR A 42 -16.62 4.53 -28.35
N THR A 43 -15.89 3.59 -28.97
CA THR A 43 -15.07 2.62 -28.21
C THR A 43 -13.93 3.28 -27.44
N LEU A 44 -13.23 4.25 -28.04
CA LEU A 44 -12.15 4.99 -27.37
C LEU A 44 -12.67 5.81 -26.20
N VAL A 45 -13.78 6.52 -26.40
CA VAL A 45 -14.42 7.35 -25.38
C VAL A 45 -14.88 6.49 -24.20
N VAL A 46 -15.56 5.36 -24.46
CA VAL A 46 -16.01 4.43 -23.42
C VAL A 46 -14.83 3.84 -22.65
N LYS A 47 -13.75 3.45 -23.34
CA LYS A 47 -12.54 2.93 -22.70
C LYS A 47 -11.90 3.99 -21.79
N PHE A 48 -11.73 5.21 -22.30
CA PHE A 48 -11.16 6.32 -21.54
C PHE A 48 -12.00 6.65 -20.29
N PHE A 49 -13.33 6.71 -20.41
CA PHE A 49 -14.21 6.95 -19.26
C PHE A 49 -14.21 5.80 -18.25
N LYS A 50 -14.12 4.54 -18.70
CA LYS A 50 -13.98 3.39 -17.80
C LYS A 50 -12.66 3.45 -17.04
N ASP A 51 -11.54 3.71 -17.71
CA ASP A 51 -10.22 3.79 -17.10
C ASP A 51 -10.13 4.96 -16.10
N ALA A 52 -10.72 6.12 -16.43
CA ALA A 52 -10.81 7.27 -15.53
C ALA A 52 -11.72 7.02 -14.30
N MET A 53 -12.85 6.33 -14.48
CA MET A 53 -13.75 5.95 -13.38
C MET A 53 -13.14 4.87 -12.48
N LEU A 54 -12.40 3.91 -13.05
CA LEU A 54 -11.65 2.90 -12.29
C LEU A 54 -10.50 3.55 -11.50
N ALA A 55 -9.81 4.54 -12.08
CA ALA A 55 -8.79 5.32 -11.36
C ALA A 55 -9.37 6.10 -10.18
N LYS A 56 -10.60 6.61 -10.27
CA LYS A 56 -11.28 7.26 -9.13
C LYS A 56 -11.76 6.26 -8.06
N LYS A 57 -12.21 5.07 -8.46
CA LYS A 57 -12.61 4.01 -7.52
C LYS A 57 -11.41 3.37 -6.81
N ALA A 58 -10.22 3.50 -7.38
CA ALA A 58 -8.93 3.10 -6.81
C ALA A 58 -8.35 4.14 -5.82
N GLN A 59 -9.15 5.08 -5.30
CA GLN A 59 -8.87 5.65 -3.98
C GLN A 59 -9.14 4.57 -2.91
N ALA A 60 -8.32 3.53 -2.92
CA ALA A 60 -8.03 2.82 -1.69
C ALA A 60 -7.54 3.88 -0.69
N HIS A 61 -8.09 3.89 0.52
CA HIS A 61 -7.56 4.65 1.63
C HIS A 61 -6.17 4.09 1.98
N ASN A 62 -5.19 4.34 1.12
CA ASN A 62 -3.83 3.89 1.28
C ASN A 62 -3.25 4.68 2.45
N CYS A 63 -2.96 3.95 3.52
CA CYS A 63 -2.42 4.52 4.73
C CYS A 63 -1.01 5.06 4.46
N SER A 64 -0.83 6.38 4.60
CA SER A 64 0.43 7.08 4.34
C SER A 64 1.16 7.50 5.63
N SER A 65 0.70 7.05 6.79
CA SER A 65 1.38 7.32 8.06
C SER A 65 2.75 6.64 8.09
N GLY A 66 3.72 7.24 8.78
CA GLY A 66 5.06 6.66 8.91
C GLY A 66 5.05 5.25 9.53
N TYR A 67 4.11 4.99 10.45
CA TYR A 67 3.91 3.67 11.04
C TYR A 67 3.42 2.64 10.01
N CYS A 68 2.47 3.02 9.14
CA CYS A 68 2.01 2.16 8.06
C CYS A 68 3.10 1.80 7.08
N LEU A 69 3.89 2.79 6.65
CA LEU A 69 4.95 2.55 5.67
C LEU A 69 6.05 1.67 6.26
N THR A 70 6.41 1.90 7.53
CA THR A 70 7.39 1.07 8.24
C THR A 70 6.90 -0.37 8.38
N TYR A 71 5.64 -0.54 8.78
CA TYR A 71 5.05 -1.87 8.97
C TYR A 71 4.80 -2.61 7.66
N GLY A 72 4.30 -1.91 6.64
CA GLY A 72 4.10 -2.47 5.31
C GLY A 72 5.40 -2.97 4.70
N ARG A 73 6.51 -2.23 4.89
CA ARG A 73 7.83 -2.68 4.48
C ARG A 73 8.25 -3.95 5.21
N PHE A 74 8.11 -3.97 6.53
CA PHE A 74 8.44 -5.14 7.36
C PHE A 74 7.67 -6.40 6.94
N LEU A 75 6.38 -6.26 6.59
CA LEU A 75 5.60 -7.40 6.07
C LEU A 75 6.12 -7.89 4.73
N VAL A 76 6.37 -6.99 3.78
CA VAL A 76 6.82 -7.35 2.43
C VAL A 76 8.22 -7.97 2.44
N GLU A 77 9.08 -7.56 3.36
CA GLU A 77 10.42 -8.15 3.52
C GLU A 77 10.38 -9.64 3.92
N GLY A 78 9.34 -10.07 4.65
CA GLY A 78 9.14 -11.48 5.02
C GLY A 78 8.62 -12.36 3.88
N VAL A 79 7.97 -11.75 2.88
CA VAL A 79 7.25 -12.47 1.82
C VAL A 79 8.19 -13.08 0.80
N ARG A 80 7.87 -14.32 0.45
CA ARG A 80 8.54 -15.15 -0.53
C ARG A 80 7.65 -15.36 -1.76
N ASP A 81 7.79 -14.49 -2.75
CA ASP A 81 6.93 -14.44 -3.94
C ASP A 81 7.05 -15.64 -4.89
N ASP A 82 8.10 -16.46 -4.77
CA ASP A 82 8.28 -17.68 -5.57
C ASP A 82 7.45 -18.88 -5.06
N VAL A 83 6.76 -18.72 -3.92
CA VAL A 83 5.86 -19.74 -3.36
C VAL A 83 4.44 -19.20 -3.44
N HIS A 84 3.53 -19.95 -4.04
CA HIS A 84 2.14 -19.52 -4.17
C HIS A 84 1.41 -19.65 -2.80
N PRO A 85 0.64 -18.64 -2.37
CA PRO A 85 0.00 -18.65 -1.05
C PRO A 85 -1.04 -19.77 -0.86
N CYS A 86 -1.62 -20.29 -1.95
CA CYS A 86 -2.56 -21.42 -1.87
C CYS A 86 -1.87 -22.78 -1.73
N ASP A 87 -0.57 -22.86 -2.02
CA ASP A 87 0.19 -24.11 -1.93
C ASP A 87 0.85 -24.23 -0.56
N ASP A 88 1.54 -23.17 -0.13
CA ASP A 88 2.12 -23.06 1.21
C ASP A 88 2.11 -21.60 1.67
N PHE A 89 1.04 -21.24 2.38
CA PHE A 89 0.88 -19.88 2.90
C PHE A 89 1.95 -19.50 3.92
N TYR A 90 2.43 -20.47 4.72
CA TYR A 90 3.45 -20.21 5.72
C TYR A 90 4.78 -19.86 5.05
N GLN A 91 5.19 -20.67 4.08
CA GLN A 91 6.39 -20.44 3.29
C GLN A 91 6.28 -19.18 2.44
N HIS A 92 5.09 -18.84 1.92
CA HIS A 92 4.85 -17.58 1.20
C HIS A 92 5.01 -16.36 2.11
N VAL A 93 4.43 -16.34 3.31
CA VAL A 93 4.42 -15.14 4.18
C VAL A 93 5.68 -15.03 5.03
N CYS A 94 6.24 -16.15 5.47
CA CYS A 94 7.35 -16.21 6.42
C CYS A 94 8.64 -16.77 5.81
N GLY A 95 8.64 -17.18 4.55
CA GLY A 95 9.78 -17.92 3.96
C GLY A 95 11.09 -17.14 3.87
N LYS A 96 11.06 -15.80 3.96
CA LYS A 96 12.26 -14.95 4.08
C LYS A 96 12.48 -14.38 5.47
N TRP A 97 11.63 -14.74 6.42
CA TRP A 97 11.65 -14.21 7.77
C TRP A 97 12.85 -14.77 8.56
N ASP A 98 13.86 -13.94 8.78
CA ASP A 98 15.05 -14.33 9.55
C ASP A 98 14.71 -14.35 11.05
N ALA A 99 14.54 -15.54 11.61
CA ALA A 99 14.25 -15.75 13.03
C ALA A 99 15.28 -15.12 13.98
N ASN A 100 16.52 -14.86 13.53
CA ASN A 100 17.56 -14.22 14.33
C ASN A 100 17.48 -12.67 14.31
N ARG A 101 16.75 -12.09 13.37
CA ARG A 101 16.54 -10.63 13.25
C ARG A 101 15.09 -10.22 13.52
N ALA A 102 14.19 -11.18 13.49
CA ALA A 102 12.78 -10.93 13.67
C ALA A 102 12.42 -10.85 15.14
N VAL A 103 12.49 -9.63 15.65
CA VAL A 103 11.75 -9.25 16.84
C VAL A 103 10.27 -9.44 16.51
N SER A 104 9.56 -10.30 17.25
CA SER A 104 8.12 -10.43 17.05
C SER A 104 7.46 -9.06 17.20
N PHE A 105 6.35 -8.81 16.51
CA PHE A 105 5.64 -7.52 16.63
C PHE A 105 5.35 -7.17 18.09
N VAL A 106 4.98 -8.18 18.89
CA VAL A 106 4.72 -8.06 20.32
C VAL A 106 5.98 -7.62 21.07
N GLU A 107 7.13 -8.22 20.78
CA GLU A 107 8.41 -7.84 21.38
C GLU A 107 8.83 -6.42 20.96
N TYR A 108 8.67 -6.04 19.69
CA TYR A 108 9.01 -4.69 19.23
C TYR A 108 8.13 -3.64 19.90
N ALA A 109 6.81 -3.89 19.96
CA ALA A 109 5.86 -3.01 20.64
C ALA A 109 6.18 -2.92 22.13
N ARG A 110 6.46 -4.05 22.78
CA ARG A 110 6.87 -4.13 24.19
C ARG A 110 8.15 -3.34 24.43
N GLU A 111 9.20 -3.56 23.65
CA GLU A 111 10.48 -2.89 23.81
C GLU A 111 10.35 -1.37 23.60
N ARG A 112 9.56 -0.95 22.60
CA ARG A 112 9.26 0.47 22.37
C ARG A 112 8.50 1.07 23.55
N PHE A 113 7.48 0.39 24.06
CA PHE A 113 6.71 0.84 25.20
C PHE A 113 7.57 0.92 26.46
N SER A 114 8.32 -0.14 26.77
CA SER A 114 9.26 -0.17 27.89
C SER A 114 10.27 0.97 27.82
N ARG A 115 10.88 1.22 26.67
CA ARG A 115 11.81 2.35 26.48
C ARG A 115 11.15 3.72 26.67
N ALA A 116 9.88 3.86 26.29
CA ALA A 116 9.14 5.09 26.49
C ALA A 116 8.84 5.31 27.98
N VAL A 117 8.38 4.27 28.68
CA VAL A 117 8.12 4.31 30.13
C VAL A 117 9.39 4.62 30.91
N VAL A 118 10.51 3.93 30.61
CA VAL A 118 11.80 4.19 31.26
C VAL A 118 12.25 5.64 31.06
N ARG A 119 12.16 6.16 29.83
CA ARG A 119 12.50 7.57 29.55
C ARG A 119 11.61 8.55 30.30
N ALA A 120 10.30 8.30 30.31
CA ALA A 120 9.34 9.13 31.03
C ALA A 120 9.62 9.11 32.54
N ALA A 121 9.86 7.93 33.12
CA ALA A 121 10.17 7.77 34.54
C ALA A 121 11.46 8.52 34.92
N ARG A 122 12.54 8.40 34.13
CA ARG A 122 13.79 9.13 34.35
C ARG A 122 13.60 10.64 34.27
N ALA A 123 12.86 11.13 33.28
CA ALA A 123 12.62 12.55 33.06
C ALA A 123 11.63 13.20 34.05
N THR A 124 10.83 12.41 34.77
CA THR A 124 9.82 12.93 35.69
C THR A 124 10.48 13.59 36.91
N GLU A 125 10.17 14.87 37.15
CA GLU A 125 10.56 15.57 38.37
C GLU A 125 9.68 15.13 39.55
N VAL A 126 10.33 14.81 40.66
CA VAL A 126 9.69 14.28 41.86
C VAL A 126 9.84 15.28 43.01
N PRO A 127 8.80 16.06 43.34
CA PRO A 127 8.83 16.97 44.48
C PRO A 127 8.83 16.20 45.81
N ARG A 128 9.34 16.84 46.87
CA ARG A 128 9.40 16.24 48.22
C ARG A 128 8.02 16.07 48.89
N THR A 129 7.04 16.89 48.50
CA THR A 129 5.69 16.89 49.07
C THR A 129 4.63 16.93 47.96
N ALA A 130 3.42 16.46 48.26
CA ALA A 130 2.26 16.47 47.36
C ALA A 130 2.48 15.78 45.99
N GLN A 131 3.04 14.56 46.02
CA GLN A 131 3.31 13.78 44.81
C GLN A 131 2.06 13.11 44.23
N THR A 132 1.97 13.10 42.90
CA THR A 132 1.01 12.28 42.16
C THR A 132 1.42 10.80 42.16
N PRO A 133 0.49 9.86 41.88
CA PRO A 133 0.84 8.45 41.72
C PRO A 133 1.93 8.19 40.67
N ALA A 134 1.92 8.95 39.57
CA ALA A 134 2.96 8.85 38.54
C ALA A 134 4.34 9.30 39.05
N GLN A 135 4.40 10.35 39.86
CA GLN A 135 5.65 10.81 40.48
C GLN A 135 6.19 9.81 41.50
N LYS A 136 5.32 9.16 42.28
CA LYS A 136 5.73 8.07 43.18
C LYS A 136 6.28 6.87 42.41
N ALA A 137 5.63 6.49 41.32
CA ALA A 137 6.12 5.42 40.43
C ALA A 137 7.48 5.77 39.82
N ALA A 138 7.67 7.03 39.37
CA ALA A 138 8.95 7.51 38.87
C ALA A 138 10.03 7.54 39.96
N GLN A 139 9.69 7.95 41.19
CA GLN A 139 10.62 7.92 42.33
C GLN A 139 11.06 6.49 42.64
N PHE A 140 10.11 5.55 42.69
CA PHE A 140 10.40 4.15 42.91
C PHE A 140 11.29 3.58 41.79
N PHE A 141 10.96 3.86 40.53
CA PHE A 141 11.78 3.46 39.39
C PHE A 141 13.23 3.96 39.52
N LYS A 142 13.42 5.26 39.83
CA LYS A 142 14.75 5.86 40.02
C LYS A 142 15.55 5.19 41.14
N SER A 143 14.90 4.84 42.24
CA SER A 143 15.58 4.12 43.33
C SER A 143 16.10 2.74 42.90
N CYS A 144 15.41 2.05 42.00
CA CYS A 144 15.87 0.78 41.44
C CYS A 144 16.96 0.99 40.38
N ASP A 145 16.81 1.99 39.52
CA ASP A 145 17.75 2.35 38.46
C ASP A 145 19.13 2.71 39.07
N ASP A 146 19.15 3.50 40.15
CA ASP A 146 20.36 3.86 40.90
C ASP A 146 21.08 2.62 41.47
N VAL A 147 20.33 1.63 41.95
CA VAL A 147 20.89 0.36 42.46
C VAL A 147 21.47 -0.47 41.33
N LEU A 148 20.79 -0.57 40.18
CA LEU A 148 21.28 -1.33 39.03
C LEU A 148 22.53 -0.71 38.41
N GLU A 149 22.61 0.63 38.36
CA GLU A 149 23.83 1.33 37.93
C GLU A 149 25.00 1.12 38.90
N ARG A 150 24.72 1.01 40.21
CA ARG A 150 25.74 0.73 41.23
C ARG A 150 26.12 -0.76 41.33
N ASP A 151 25.21 -1.69 41.07
CA ASP A 151 25.46 -3.12 41.21
C ASP A 151 26.32 -3.70 40.07
N GLN A 152 26.50 -2.96 38.98
CA GLN A 152 27.63 -3.20 38.07
C GLN A 152 29.00 -3.11 38.78
N MET A 153 29.07 -2.58 40.00
CA MET A 153 30.25 -2.57 40.88
C MET A 153 30.25 -3.66 41.97
N GLY A 154 29.33 -4.65 41.94
CA GLY A 154 29.45 -5.89 42.72
C GLY A 154 28.99 -5.84 44.19
N GLU A 155 28.20 -4.84 44.59
CA GLU A 155 27.73 -4.70 45.98
C GLU A 155 26.61 -5.69 46.35
N ALA A 156 25.69 -6.04 45.45
CA ALA A 156 24.64 -7.03 45.75
C ALA A 156 25.24 -8.43 45.98
N LYS A 157 26.35 -8.75 45.31
CA LYS A 157 27.09 -10.00 45.53
C LYS A 157 27.68 -10.08 46.95
N LYS A 158 27.99 -8.93 47.56
CA LYS A 158 28.52 -8.84 48.92
C LYS A 158 27.44 -9.18 49.96
N ILE A 159 26.24 -8.65 49.78
CA ILE A 159 25.08 -8.89 50.65
C ILE A 159 24.62 -10.36 50.56
N LEU A 160 24.61 -10.96 49.36
CA LEU A 160 24.22 -12.37 49.16
C LEU A 160 25.20 -13.36 49.80
N ASN A 161 26.49 -13.02 49.83
CA ASN A 161 27.52 -13.87 50.43
C ASN A 161 27.61 -13.74 51.97
N GLU A 162 27.11 -12.65 52.55
CA GLU A 162 27.02 -12.50 54.01
C GLU A 162 25.78 -13.22 54.59
N GLY A 163 24.68 -13.30 53.83
CA GLY A 163 23.45 -14.01 54.26
C GLY A 163 23.46 -15.53 54.11
N THR A 164 24.53 -16.13 53.57
CA THR A 164 24.69 -17.59 53.41
C THR A 164 25.68 -18.20 54.40
N ARG A 165 26.17 -17.40 55.35
CA ARG A 165 27.04 -17.84 56.45
C ARG A 165 26.25 -17.81 57.77
N ASP A 166 25.16 -18.58 57.83
CA ASP A 166 24.50 -19.03 59.06
C ASP A 166 23.87 -20.41 58.82
#